data_AF-A0A1V6RVG4-F1
#
_entry.id   AF-A0A1V6RVG4-F1
#
_cell.length_a   1.000
_cell.length_b   1.000
_cell.length_c   1.000
_cell.angle_alpha   90.00
_cell.angle_beta   90.00
_cell.angle_gamma   90.00
#
_symmetry.space_group_name_H-M   'P 1'
#
loop_
_entity.id
_entity.type
_entity.pdbx_description
1 polymer ?
#
loop_
_entity_poly.entity_id
_entity_poly.type
_entity_poly.pdbx_seq_one_letter_code
_entity_poly.pdbx_strand_id
1 'polypeptide(L)'
;MHQKKNCTGPPHCTECSTHARECVFDEAADRRRKASAKRIQDQLDHFRSFVDDLIGLIRESDGTTVQSIVNTIRSGATPGEIRDYLTRLLEDDNQPDPRNSSMRDANLNLNITPNNNMGNYFNSSR
;
A
#
# COMPACT_ATOMS: atom_id res chain seq x y z
N MET A 1 -6.21 -22.42 29.48
CA MET A 1 -7.01 -21.55 28.57
C MET A 1 -6.79 -20.10 28.97
N HIS A 2 -5.99 -19.34 28.23
CA HIS A 2 -5.81 -17.91 28.47
C HIS A 2 -6.95 -17.14 27.78
N GLN A 3 -7.98 -16.77 28.54
CA GLN A 3 -9.05 -15.90 28.03
C GLN A 3 -8.50 -14.50 27.80
N LYS A 4 -8.65 -14.01 26.57
CA LYS A 4 -8.24 -12.66 26.19
C LYS A 4 -9.25 -11.65 26.76
N LYS A 5 -8.91 -10.99 27.88
CA LYS A 5 -9.73 -9.93 28.47
C LYS A 5 -9.28 -8.55 28.01
N ASN A 6 -10.24 -7.65 27.77
CA ASN A 6 -9.99 -6.27 27.34
C ASN A 6 -9.54 -5.42 28.53
N CYS A 7 -8.25 -5.45 28.87
CA CYS A 7 -7.68 -4.58 29.90
C CYS A 7 -7.26 -3.22 29.31
N THR A 8 -7.64 -2.13 30.00
CA THR A 8 -7.51 -0.75 29.53
C THR A 8 -6.18 -0.07 29.90
N GLY A 9 -5.12 -0.84 30.16
CA GLY A 9 -3.79 -0.31 30.48
C GLY A 9 -3.53 -0.12 31.99
N PRO A 10 -2.28 0.21 32.37
CA PRO A 10 -1.78 0.20 33.76
C PRO A 10 -2.41 1.29 34.66
N PRO A 11 -2.38 1.15 36.00
CA PRO A 11 -1.67 0.12 36.79
C PRO A 11 -2.50 -1.15 37.08
N HIS A 12 -3.83 -1.07 37.10
CA HIS A 12 -4.72 -2.22 37.25
C HIS A 12 -5.99 -1.99 36.42
N CYS A 13 -6.28 -2.87 35.45
CA CYS A 13 -7.61 -2.85 34.84
C CYS A 13 -8.65 -3.29 35.89
N THR A 14 -9.81 -2.66 35.87
CA THR A 14 -10.95 -2.92 36.77
C THR A 14 -11.27 -4.40 36.90
N GLU A 15 -11.18 -5.13 35.77
CA GLU A 15 -11.40 -6.56 35.69
C GLU A 15 -10.40 -7.40 36.52
N CYS A 16 -9.12 -7.02 36.54
CA CYS A 16 -8.09 -7.70 37.34
C CYS A 16 -8.22 -7.35 38.83
N SER A 17 -8.62 -6.12 39.15
CA SER A 17 -8.90 -5.70 40.53
C SER A 17 -10.07 -6.47 41.13
N THR A 18 -11.17 -6.62 40.39
CA THR A 18 -12.38 -7.32 40.86
C THR A 18 -12.16 -8.81 41.11
N HIS A 19 -11.26 -9.43 40.36
CA HIS A 19 -10.96 -10.86 40.52
C HIS A 19 -9.71 -11.15 41.34
N ALA A 20 -9.08 -10.13 41.96
CA ALA A 20 -7.84 -10.27 42.75
C ALA A 20 -6.75 -11.09 42.03
N ARG A 21 -6.57 -10.85 40.73
CA ARG A 21 -5.56 -11.53 39.90
C ARG A 21 -4.43 -10.57 39.55
N GLU A 22 -3.22 -11.11 39.43
CA GLU A 22 -2.06 -10.36 38.97
C GLU A 22 -2.29 -9.80 37.55
N CYS A 23 -2.13 -8.49 37.40
CA CYS A 23 -2.32 -7.79 36.14
C CYS A 23 -0.96 -7.58 35.47
N VAL A 24 -0.49 -8.57 34.72
CA VAL A 24 0.73 -8.45 33.92
C VAL A 24 0.39 -7.73 32.61
N PHE A 25 0.79 -6.45 32.49
CA PHE A 25 0.67 -5.69 31.25
C PHE A 25 1.95 -5.84 30.42
N ASP A 26 1.88 -6.66 29.38
CA ASP A 26 2.94 -6.70 28.37
C ASP A 26 2.72 -5.57 27.36
N GLU A 27 3.56 -4.55 27.46
CA GLU A 27 3.52 -3.40 26.55
C GLU A 27 3.74 -3.79 25.08
N ALA A 28 4.49 -4.86 24.81
CA ALA A 28 4.77 -5.36 23.46
C ALA A 28 3.59 -6.16 22.88
N ALA A 29 2.72 -6.71 23.73
CA ALA A 29 1.50 -7.42 23.33
C ALA A 29 0.27 -6.51 23.16
N ASP A 30 0.35 -5.22 23.52
CA ASP A 30 -0.76 -4.27 23.35
C ASP A 30 -1.09 -4.08 21.86
N ARG A 31 -2.22 -4.66 21.46
CA ARG A 31 -2.66 -4.66 20.05
C ARG A 31 -2.97 -3.26 19.53
N ARG A 32 -3.27 -2.27 20.39
CA ARG A 32 -3.53 -0.88 19.98
C ARG A 32 -2.25 -0.17 19.59
N ARG A 33 -1.17 -0.34 20.35
CA ARG A 33 0.16 0.14 19.99
C ARG A 33 0.63 -0.49 18.67
N LYS A 34 0.45 -1.81 18.52
CA LYS A 34 0.74 -2.50 17.25
C LYS A 34 -0.08 -1.95 16.07
N ALA A 35 -1.38 -1.68 16.28
CA ALA A 35 -2.23 -1.11 15.23
C ALA A 35 -1.87 0.33 14.88
N SER A 36 -1.48 1.16 15.86
CA SER A 36 -1.09 2.55 15.63
C SER A 36 0.24 2.63 14.90
N ALA A 37 1.24 1.84 15.32
CA ALA A 37 2.52 1.72 14.64
C ALA A 37 2.33 1.23 13.19
N LYS A 38 1.49 0.20 13.00
CA LYS A 38 1.18 -0.31 11.66
C LYS A 38 0.54 0.77 10.78
N ARG A 39 -0.45 1.52 11.27
CA ARG A 39 -1.09 2.59 10.49
C ARG A 39 -0.10 3.67 10.05
N ILE A 40 0.83 4.05 10.93
CA ILE A 40 1.87 5.02 10.59
C ILE A 40 2.80 4.45 9.53
N GLN A 41 3.20 3.18 9.68
CA GLN A 41 4.04 2.50 8.69
C GLN A 41 3.33 2.41 7.32
N ASP A 42 2.07 1.97 7.29
CA ASP A 42 1.26 1.91 6.07
C ASP A 42 1.15 3.30 5.40
N GLN A 43 1.02 4.37 6.20
CA GLN A 43 0.99 5.75 5.70
C GLN A 43 2.34 6.19 5.12
N LEU A 44 3.45 5.83 5.76
CA LEU A 44 4.80 6.15 5.27
C LEU A 44 5.11 5.39 3.97
N ASP A 45 4.76 4.11 3.90
CA ASP A 45 4.93 3.29 2.70
C ASP A 45 4.09 3.85 1.55
N HIS A 46 2.86 4.30 1.83
CA HIS A 46 2.01 4.97 0.87
C HIS A 46 2.64 6.26 0.31
N PHE A 47 3.17 7.14 1.18
CA PHE A 47 3.82 8.37 0.75
C PHE A 47 5.11 8.09 -0.03
N ARG A 48 5.88 7.08 0.38
CA ARG A 48 7.09 6.67 -0.33
C ARG A 48 6.76 6.22 -1.76
N SER A 49 5.79 5.31 -1.91
CA SER A 49 5.34 4.85 -3.23
C SER A 49 4.89 6.02 -4.11
N PHE A 50 4.12 6.95 -3.55
CA PHE A 50 3.66 8.13 -4.28
C PHE A 50 4.81 9.01 -4.80
N VAL A 51 5.85 9.22 -3.98
CA VAL A 51 7.02 9.99 -4.41
C VAL A 51 7.81 9.25 -5.48
N ASP A 52 7.96 7.93 -5.35
CA ASP A 52 8.61 7.11 -6.36
C ASP A 52 7.86 7.18 -7.70
N ASP A 53 6.53 7.10 -7.70
CA ASP A 53 5.68 7.23 -8.89
C ASP A 53 5.82 8.63 -9.54
N LEU A 54 5.81 9.70 -8.74
CA LEU A 54 5.99 11.07 -9.22
C LEU A 54 7.37 11.26 -9.87
N ILE A 55 8.42 10.73 -9.26
CA ILE A 55 9.79 10.78 -9.81
C ILE A 55 9.86 9.98 -11.12
N GLY A 56 9.21 8.82 -11.18
CA GLY A 56 9.11 7.99 -12.39
C GLY A 56 8.50 8.78 -13.54
N LEU A 57 7.32 9.37 -13.32
CA LEU A 57 6.66 10.22 -14.30
C LEU A 57 7.55 11.38 -14.77
N ILE A 58 8.22 12.09 -13.86
CA ILE A 58 9.10 13.20 -14.26
C ILE A 58 10.27 12.73 -15.14
N ARG A 59 10.77 11.50 -14.93
CA ARG A 59 11.90 10.96 -15.69
C ARG A 59 11.49 10.42 -17.06
N GLU A 60 10.29 9.88 -17.17
CA GLU A 60 9.82 9.18 -18.38
C GLU A 60 8.98 10.09 -19.29
N SER A 61 8.27 11.07 -18.72
CA SER A 61 7.40 11.97 -19.47
C SER A 61 8.15 13.02 -20.29
N ASP A 62 7.46 13.53 -21.31
CA ASP A 62 7.96 14.62 -22.15
C ASP A 62 7.96 15.97 -21.39
N GLY A 63 8.70 16.94 -21.93
CA GLY A 63 8.88 18.25 -21.29
C GLY A 63 7.58 19.02 -21.04
N THR A 64 6.53 18.83 -21.85
CA THR A 64 5.25 19.53 -21.65
C THR A 64 4.47 18.93 -20.48
N THR A 65 4.49 17.60 -20.35
CA THR A 65 3.91 16.88 -19.21
C THR A 65 4.64 17.22 -17.92
N VAL A 66 5.98 17.22 -17.92
CA VAL A 66 6.78 17.64 -16.76
C VAL A 66 6.45 19.07 -16.34
N GLN A 67 6.34 20.00 -17.30
CA GLN A 67 5.98 21.39 -17.01
C GLN A 67 4.57 21.49 -16.39
N SER A 68 3.63 20.67 -16.87
CA SER A 68 2.26 20.61 -16.33
C SER A 68 2.24 20.08 -14.90
N ILE A 69 3.00 19.02 -14.59
CA ILE A 69 3.19 18.52 -13.22
C ILE A 69 3.76 19.62 -12.31
N VAL A 70 4.81 20.30 -12.74
CA VAL A 70 5.44 21.39 -11.96
C VAL A 70 4.46 22.55 -11.73
N ASN A 71 3.65 22.91 -12.72
CA ASN A 71 2.65 23.96 -12.59
C ASN A 71 1.57 23.59 -11.57
N THR A 72 1.09 22.34 -11.57
CA THR A 72 0.14 21.83 -10.59
C THR A 72 0.73 21.87 -9.18
N ILE A 73 2.00 21.51 -9.00
CA ILE A 73 2.65 21.61 -7.69
C ILE A 73 2.76 23.08 -7.24
N ARG A 74 3.15 23.99 -8.15
CA ARG A 74 3.33 25.41 -7.86
C ARG A 74 2.03 26.17 -7.60
N SER A 75 0.88 25.67 -8.06
CA SER A 75 -0.43 26.27 -7.75
C SER A 75 -0.85 26.06 -6.30
N GLY A 76 -0.10 25.27 -5.53
CA GLY A 76 -0.43 24.94 -4.15
C GLY A 76 -1.42 23.78 -4.03
N ALA A 77 -1.50 22.93 -5.07
CA ALA A 77 -2.31 21.72 -5.03
C ALA A 77 -1.95 20.84 -3.83
N THR A 78 -2.97 20.27 -3.20
CA THR A 78 -2.80 19.31 -2.12
C THR A 78 -2.17 18.01 -2.64
N PRO A 79 -1.51 17.20 -1.78
CA PRO A 79 -0.97 15.91 -2.19
C PRO A 79 -2.00 14.98 -2.83
N GLY A 80 -3.27 15.05 -2.40
CA GLY A 80 -4.36 14.28 -3.00
C GLY A 80 -4.68 14.73 -4.42
N GLU A 81 -4.77 16.04 -4.67
CA GLU A 81 -5.02 16.58 -6.01
C GLU A 81 -3.87 16.30 -6.97
N ILE A 82 -2.62 16.37 -6.50
CA ILE A 82 -1.45 15.98 -7.29
C ILE A 82 -1.56 14.50 -7.64
N ARG A 83 -1.92 13.63 -6.69
CA ARG A 83 -2.07 12.20 -6.92
C ARG A 83 -3.14 11.88 -7.95
N ASP A 84 -4.32 12.47 -7.83
CA ASP A 84 -5.42 12.29 -8.79
C ASP A 84 -5.01 12.76 -10.19
N TYR A 85 -4.22 13.84 -10.28
CA TYR A 85 -3.67 14.31 -11.55
C TYR A 85 -2.67 13.32 -12.15
N LEU A 86 -1.71 12.81 -11.38
CA LEU A 86 -0.74 11.83 -11.85
C LEU A 86 -1.41 10.52 -12.32
N THR A 87 -2.44 10.05 -11.60
CA THR A 87 -3.19 8.85 -11.99
C THR A 87 -3.83 9.01 -13.37
N ARG A 88 -4.39 10.19 -13.68
CA ARG A 88 -4.96 10.47 -15.01
C ARG A 88 -3.90 10.45 -16.11
N LEU A 89 -2.71 10.99 -15.85
CA LEU A 89 -1.62 10.95 -16.84
C LEU A 89 -1.19 9.52 -17.16
N LEU A 90 -1.16 8.65 -16.16
CA LEU A 90 -0.85 7.22 -16.34
C LEU A 90 -1.96 6.49 -17.12
N GLU A 91 -3.23 6.86 -16.91
CA GLU A 91 -4.36 6.29 -17.67
C GLU A 91 -4.35 6.72 -19.14
N ASP A 92 -3.99 7.98 -19.42
CA ASP A 92 -3.93 8.52 -20.79
C ASP A 92 -2.78 7.91 -21.61
N ASP A 93 -1.63 7.61 -21.01
CA ASP A 93 -0.50 6.94 -21.68
C ASP A 93 -0.83 5.49 -22.11
N ASN A 94 -1.80 4.86 -21.44
CA ASN A 94 -2.27 3.50 -21.72
C ASN A 94 -3.37 3.42 -22.79
N GLN A 95 -3.77 4.53 -23.42
CA GLN A 95 -4.67 4.47 -24.60
C GLN A 95 -3.93 3.89 -25.81
N PRO A 96 -4.39 2.75 -26.40
CA PRO A 96 -3.79 2.24 -27.62
C PRO A 96 -4.05 3.24 -28.76
N ASP A 97 -2.98 3.85 -29.28
CA ASP A 97 -3.04 4.73 -30.44
C ASP A 97 -3.69 3.96 -31.64
N PRO A 98 -4.88 4.35 -32.11
CA PRO A 98 -5.55 3.68 -33.22
C PRO A 98 -4.84 3.93 -34.57
N ARG A 99 -3.78 4.75 -34.62
CA ARG A 99 -3.09 5.11 -35.87
C ARG A 99 -1.88 4.26 -36.20
N ASN A 100 -1.49 3.29 -35.37
CA ASN A 100 -0.35 2.41 -35.65
C ASN A 100 -0.73 0.91 -35.76
N SER A 101 -1.98 0.60 -36.09
CA SER A 101 -2.46 -0.78 -36.31
C SER A 101 -2.16 -1.33 -37.72
N SER A 102 -1.03 -0.96 -38.32
CA SER A 102 -0.62 -1.54 -39.61
C SER A 102 0.81 -2.04 -39.52
N MET A 103 0.95 -3.36 -39.64
CA MET A 103 2.18 -4.16 -39.65
C MET A 103 2.69 -4.56 -38.27
N ARG A 104 2.29 -5.76 -37.79
CA ARG A 104 3.17 -6.94 -37.63
C ARG A 104 2.31 -8.20 -37.43
N ASP A 105 2.04 -8.91 -38.53
CA ASP A 105 1.83 -10.36 -38.45
C ASP A 105 3.19 -10.99 -38.11
N ALA A 106 3.32 -11.48 -36.87
CA ALA A 106 4.34 -12.45 -36.51
C ALA A 106 3.78 -13.32 -35.38
N ASN A 107 3.15 -14.42 -35.81
CA ASN A 107 2.94 -15.68 -35.12
C ASN A 107 3.73 -15.82 -33.78
N LEU A 108 3.05 -15.66 -32.65
CA LEU A 108 3.47 -16.19 -31.35
C LEU A 108 2.43 -17.19 -30.90
N ASN A 109 2.64 -18.46 -31.27
CA ASN A 109 1.94 -19.59 -30.66
C ASN A 109 2.46 -19.76 -29.22
N LEU A 110 1.83 -19.09 -28.26
CA LEU A 110 2.03 -19.32 -26.83
C LEU A 110 1.07 -20.42 -26.38
N ASN A 111 1.56 -21.66 -26.43
CA ASN A 111 0.93 -22.83 -25.82
C ASN A 111 1.05 -22.77 -24.28
N ILE A 112 0.25 -21.94 -23.65
CA ILE A 112 0.20 -21.86 -22.18
C ILE A 112 -0.54 -23.08 -21.65
N THR A 113 0.21 -24.06 -21.14
CA THR A 113 -0.33 -25.10 -20.25
C THR A 113 -0.53 -24.48 -18.87
N PRO A 114 -1.70 -24.61 -18.21
CA PRO A 114 -1.84 -24.18 -16.83
C PRO A 114 -1.10 -25.15 -15.90
N ASN A 115 0.14 -24.81 -15.53
CA ASN A 115 0.85 -25.49 -14.45
C ASN A 115 0.34 -24.95 -13.10
N ASN A 116 -0.75 -25.53 -12.61
CA ASN A 116 -1.20 -25.34 -11.24
C ASN A 116 -0.36 -26.21 -10.29
N ASN A 117 0.84 -25.72 -9.96
CA ASN A 117 1.60 -26.22 -8.81
C ASN A 117 1.69 -25.11 -7.76
N MET A 118 0.57 -24.89 -7.04
CA MET A 118 0.54 -24.04 -5.86
C MET A 118 0.83 -24.92 -4.65
N GLY A 119 2.12 -25.09 -4.38
CA GLY A 119 2.65 -25.81 -3.23
C GLY A 119 2.28 -25.10 -1.92
N ASN A 120 1.65 -25.88 -1.04
CA ASN A 120 1.30 -25.56 0.33
C ASN A 120 2.44 -24.92 1.15
N TYR A 121 2.22 -23.71 1.64
CA TYR A 121 2.94 -23.14 2.78
C TYR A 121 1.95 -22.71 3.86
N PHE A 122 1.30 -23.69 4.49
CA PHE A 122 0.78 -23.56 5.84
C PHE A 122 1.24 -24.77 6.64
N ASN A 123 2.42 -24.66 7.22
CA ASN A 123 2.80 -25.48 8.37
C ASN A 123 3.40 -24.57 9.43
N SER A 124 2.63 -24.33 10.49
CA SER A 124 3.14 -23.79 11.75
C SER A 124 2.47 -24.58 12.86
N SER A 125 3.13 -25.69 13.19
CA SER A 125 2.99 -26.32 14.50
C SER A 125 4.07 -25.75 15.42
N ARG A 126 3.67 -24.88 16.35
CA ARG A 126 4.07 -24.87 17.77
C ARG A 126 3.43 -23.70 18.51
#